data_AF-A0A2P0HHV5-F1
#
_entry.id   AF-A0A2P0HHV5-F1
#
_cell.length_a   1.000
_cell.length_b   1.000
_cell.length_c   1.000
_cell.angle_alpha   90.00
_cell.angle_beta   90.00
_cell.angle_gamma   90.00
#
_symmetry.space_group_name_H-M   'P 1'
#
loop_
_entity.id
_entity.type
_entity.pdbx_description
1 polymer ?
#
loop_
_entity_poly.entity_id
_entity_poly.type
_entity_poly.pdbx_seq_one_letter_code
_entity_poly.pdbx_strand_id
1 'polypeptide(L)'
;MQRKMFSFEKKNSLFALVVTILLSSIIGTCLDAFFVAKQIYSFPVRPFSSIFSVNIGFTLFVLPILTTIFIQISKNLSVFSRILFILTIGICASIFEQIAERLGFFTHSVDWNHTYSLFGYMIFFFLFGKYIIA
;
A
#
# COMPACT_ATOMS: atom_id res chain seq x y z
N MET A 1 -32.37 13.86 17.39
CA MET A 1 -31.89 14.01 16.00
C MET A 1 -30.36 13.86 15.89
N GLN A 2 -29.56 14.49 16.76
CA GLN A 2 -28.08 14.40 16.77
C GLN A 2 -27.49 12.98 16.85
N ARG A 3 -28.06 12.07 17.65
CA ARG A 3 -27.53 10.69 17.80
C ARG A 3 -27.63 9.85 16.51
N LYS A 4 -28.67 10.07 15.69
CA LYS A 4 -28.83 9.41 14.37
C LYS A 4 -27.84 9.98 13.35
N MET A 5 -27.60 11.29 13.38
CA MET A 5 -26.65 11.98 12.50
C MET A 5 -25.20 11.54 12.75
N PHE A 6 -24.77 11.52 14.02
CA PHE A 6 -23.43 11.05 14.42
C PHE A 6 -23.19 9.57 14.06
N SER A 7 -24.23 8.73 14.22
CA SER A 7 -24.16 7.31 13.81
C SER A 7 -24.05 7.13 12.30
N PHE A 8 -24.66 8.02 11.51
CA PHE A 8 -24.64 7.96 10.05
C PHE A 8 -23.29 8.41 9.48
N GLU A 9 -22.73 9.50 9.99
CA GLU A 9 -21.39 9.97 9.60
C GLU A 9 -20.28 8.97 9.95
N LYS A 10 -20.34 8.37 11.15
CA LYS A 10 -19.39 7.33 11.55
C LYS A 10 -19.49 6.06 10.68
N LYS A 11 -20.71 5.68 10.27
CA LYS A 11 -20.93 4.52 9.38
C LYS A 11 -20.39 4.78 7.97
N ASN A 12 -20.57 5.99 7.44
CA ASN A 12 -20.03 6.38 6.14
C ASN A 12 -18.49 6.45 6.16
N SER A 13 -17.90 6.93 7.27
CA SER A 13 -16.45 6.94 7.47
C SER A 13 -15.84 5.53 7.51
N LEU A 14 -16.49 4.58 8.20
CA LEU A 14 -16.04 3.18 8.21
C LEU A 14 -16.16 2.54 6.84
N PHE A 15 -17.27 2.78 6.14
CA PHE A 15 -17.45 2.27 4.78
C PHE A 15 -16.38 2.81 3.82
N ALA A 16 -16.09 4.11 3.86
CA ALA A 16 -15.02 4.73 3.06
C ALA A 16 -13.65 4.12 3.37
N LEU A 17 -13.36 3.87 4.65
CA LEU A 17 -12.13 3.19 5.08
C LEU A 17 -12.03 1.78 4.49
N VAL A 18 -13.09 0.97 4.61
CA VAL A 18 -13.12 -0.40 4.08
C VAL A 18 -12.95 -0.40 2.56
N VAL A 19 -13.65 0.48 1.83
CA VAL A 19 -13.52 0.61 0.38
C VAL A 19 -12.09 1.00 0.00
N THR A 20 -11.48 1.93 0.75
CA THR A 20 -10.11 2.38 0.48
C THR A 20 -9.09 1.26 0.72
N ILE A 21 -9.26 0.47 1.79
CA ILE A 21 -8.42 -0.71 2.08
C ILE A 21 -8.56 -1.78 0.98
N LEU A 22 -9.78 -2.06 0.55
CA LEU A 22 -10.02 -3.04 -0.52
C LEU A 22 -9.42 -2.54 -1.85
N LEU A 23 -9.66 -1.29 -2.20
CA LEU A 23 -9.16 -0.70 -3.43
C LEU A 23 -7.64 -0.64 -3.45
N SER A 24 -6.99 -0.27 -2.33
CA SER A 24 -5.54 -0.24 -2.23
C SER A 24 -4.93 -1.64 -2.35
N SER A 25 -5.58 -2.65 -1.77
CA SER A 25 -5.14 -4.04 -1.87
C SER A 25 -5.28 -4.57 -3.29
N ILE A 26 -6.38 -4.27 -3.97
CA ILE A 26 -6.60 -4.65 -5.37
C ILE A 26 -5.56 -3.96 -6.27
N ILE A 27 -5.42 -2.63 -6.17
CA ILE A 27 -4.48 -1.87 -7.01
C ILE A 27 -3.04 -2.32 -6.77
N GLY A 28 -2.62 -2.46 -5.50
CA GLY A 28 -1.29 -2.95 -5.16
C GLY A 28 -1.03 -4.36 -5.73
N THR A 29 -1.99 -5.28 -5.57
CA THR A 29 -1.84 -6.64 -6.09
C THR A 29 -1.85 -6.70 -7.62
N CYS A 30 -2.63 -5.84 -8.29
CA CYS A 30 -2.61 -5.73 -9.74
C CYS A 30 -1.26 -5.19 -10.24
N LEU A 31 -0.67 -4.22 -9.55
CA LEU A 31 0.68 -3.75 -9.83
C LEU A 31 1.70 -4.88 -9.65
N ASP A 32 1.59 -5.64 -8.56
CA ASP A 32 2.47 -6.79 -8.33
C ASP A 32 2.36 -7.84 -9.43
N ALA A 33 1.13 -8.19 -9.80
CA ALA A 33 0.89 -9.15 -10.87
C ALA A 33 1.44 -8.66 -12.21
N PHE A 34 1.32 -7.36 -12.49
CA PHE A 34 1.86 -6.75 -13.71
C PHE A 34 3.40 -6.83 -13.75
N PHE A 35 4.08 -6.43 -12.67
CA PHE A 35 5.55 -6.46 -12.62
C PHE A 35 6.11 -7.89 -12.64
N VAL A 36 5.45 -8.83 -11.95
CA VAL A 36 5.81 -10.25 -11.99
C VAL A 36 5.60 -10.83 -13.39
N ALA A 37 4.50 -10.52 -14.05
CA ALA A 37 4.24 -10.97 -15.42
C ALA A 37 5.29 -10.44 -16.43
N LYS A 38 5.82 -9.24 -16.17
CA LYS A 38 6.91 -8.63 -16.95
C LYS A 38 8.30 -9.09 -16.55
N GLN A 39 8.43 -10.02 -15.60
CA GLN A 39 9.71 -10.50 -15.06
C GLN A 39 10.59 -9.35 -14.51
N ILE A 40 9.96 -8.27 -14.07
CA ILE A 40 10.65 -7.11 -13.47
C ILE A 40 11.06 -7.43 -12.04
N TYR A 41 10.27 -8.25 -11.34
CA TYR A 41 10.67 -8.88 -10.10
C TYR A 41 9.88 -10.17 -9.85
N SER A 42 10.25 -10.91 -8.82
CA SER A 42 9.52 -12.09 -8.36
C SER A 42 9.48 -12.19 -6.84
N PHE A 43 8.55 -13.01 -6.31
CA PHE A 43 8.47 -13.36 -4.90
C PHE A 43 8.87 -14.84 -4.71
N PRO A 44 10.14 -15.16 -4.41
CA PRO A 44 10.60 -16.55 -4.30
C PRO A 44 9.90 -17.29 -3.15
N VAL A 45 9.78 -16.63 -2.01
CA VAL A 45 9.12 -17.16 -0.80
C VAL A 45 7.72 -16.56 -0.68
N ARG A 46 6.71 -17.32 -1.09
CA ARG A 46 5.30 -16.88 -1.05
C ARG A 46 4.33 -18.02 -0.73
N PRO A 47 3.20 -17.75 -0.04
CA PRO A 47 2.16 -18.75 0.19
C PRO A 47 1.52 -19.24 -1.11
N PHE A 48 1.23 -20.54 -1.21
CA PHE A 48 0.55 -21.16 -2.36
C PHE A 48 1.22 -20.85 -3.72
N SER A 49 2.54 -21.00 -3.78
CA SER A 49 3.36 -20.64 -4.96
C SER A 49 2.98 -21.36 -6.26
N SER A 50 2.29 -22.50 -6.18
CA SER A 50 1.75 -23.26 -7.33
C SER A 50 0.51 -22.62 -7.96
N ILE A 51 -0.19 -21.74 -7.23
CA ILE A 51 -1.44 -21.10 -7.65
C ILE A 51 -1.22 -19.62 -7.94
N PHE A 52 -0.52 -18.93 -7.02
CA PHE A 52 -0.28 -17.49 -7.13
C PHE A 52 1.17 -17.22 -7.53
N SER A 53 1.35 -16.31 -8.49
CA SER A 53 2.67 -15.76 -8.85
C SER A 53 3.08 -14.60 -7.93
N VAL A 54 2.10 -13.88 -7.37
CA VAL A 54 2.27 -12.81 -6.38
C VAL A 54 2.21 -13.33 -4.95
N ASN A 55 2.72 -12.55 -4.00
CA ASN A 55 2.60 -12.90 -2.58
C ASN A 55 1.22 -12.55 -2.02
N ILE A 56 0.32 -13.53 -2.02
CA ILE A 56 -1.07 -13.34 -1.52
C ILE A 56 -1.12 -12.95 -0.04
N GLY A 57 -0.10 -13.29 0.76
CA GLY A 57 -0.01 -12.82 2.15
C GLY A 57 0.21 -11.31 2.24
N PHE A 58 0.98 -10.75 1.30
CA PHE A 58 1.16 -9.31 1.17
C PHE A 58 -0.17 -8.62 0.83
N THR A 59 -0.91 -9.18 -0.13
CA THR A 59 -2.26 -8.71 -0.53
C THR A 59 -3.27 -8.72 0.63
N LEU A 60 -3.36 -9.83 1.37
CA LEU A 60 -4.43 -10.04 2.33
C LEU A 60 -4.15 -9.44 3.71
N PHE A 61 -2.88 -9.25 4.07
CA PHE A 61 -2.50 -8.78 5.40
C PHE A 61 -1.70 -7.49 5.34
N VAL A 62 -0.58 -7.49 4.61
CA VAL A 62 0.36 -6.36 4.66
C VAL A 62 -0.26 -5.09 4.08
N LEU A 63 -0.82 -5.14 2.87
CA LEU A 63 -1.46 -3.98 2.23
C LEU A 63 -2.63 -3.41 3.04
N PRO A 64 -3.60 -4.22 3.54
CA PRO A 64 -4.66 -3.73 4.40
C PRO A 64 -4.17 -3.07 5.70
N ILE A 65 -3.23 -3.70 6.40
CA ILE A 65 -2.69 -3.18 7.66
C ILE A 65 -1.95 -1.87 7.41
N LEU A 66 -1.06 -1.85 6.42
CA LEU A 66 -0.28 -0.66 6.06
C LEU A 66 -1.17 0.50 5.63
N THR A 67 -2.17 0.23 4.77
CA THR A 67 -3.15 1.24 4.33
C THR A 67 -3.95 1.78 5.52
N THR A 68 -4.39 0.89 6.41
CA THR A 68 -5.15 1.29 7.61
C THR A 68 -4.31 2.22 8.50
N ILE A 69 -3.07 1.82 8.82
CA ILE A 69 -2.16 2.62 9.65
C ILE A 69 -1.90 3.98 8.99
N PHE A 70 -1.58 3.98 7.69
CA PHE A 70 -1.33 5.20 6.92
C PHE A 70 -2.52 6.17 6.98
N ILE A 71 -3.75 5.66 6.78
CA ILE A 71 -4.98 6.45 6.85
C ILE A 71 -5.20 7.02 8.25
N GLN A 72 -5.07 6.19 9.30
CA GLN A 72 -5.33 6.61 10.67
C GLN A 72 -4.36 7.68 11.15
N ILE A 73 -3.12 7.67 10.67
CA ILE A 73 -2.15 8.74 10.93
C ILE A 73 -2.50 9.97 10.08
N SER A 74 -2.68 9.79 8.77
CA SER A 74 -2.86 10.88 7.80
C SER A 74 -4.08 11.76 8.07
N LYS A 75 -5.16 11.21 8.63
CA LYS A 75 -6.37 11.96 8.98
C LYS A 75 -6.14 13.08 10.01
N ASN A 76 -5.10 12.95 10.84
CA ASN A 76 -4.76 13.92 11.89
C ASN A 76 -3.64 14.89 11.47
N LEU A 77 -3.13 14.77 10.24
CA LEU A 77 -2.03 15.58 9.73
C LEU A 77 -2.55 16.75 8.88
N SER A 78 -1.87 17.90 9.02
CA SER A 78 -2.01 19.01 8.07
C SER A 78 -1.59 18.59 6.66
N VAL A 79 -1.97 19.36 5.64
CA VAL A 79 -1.59 19.07 4.24
C VAL A 79 -0.08 18.97 4.08
N PHE A 80 0.68 19.92 4.63
CA PHE A 80 2.14 19.91 4.56
C PHE A 80 2.75 18.72 5.31
N SER A 81 2.27 18.46 6.53
CA SER A 81 2.74 17.31 7.33
C SER A 81 2.41 15.98 6.65
N ARG A 82 1.29 15.89 5.93
CA ARG A 82 0.91 14.70 5.17
C ARG A 82 1.83 14.47 3.98
N ILE A 83 2.19 15.52 3.24
CA ILE A 83 3.18 15.42 2.16
C ILE A 83 4.51 14.91 2.71
N LEU A 84 5.00 15.50 3.80
CA LEU A 84 6.23 15.04 4.45
C LEU A 84 6.11 13.58 4.91
N PHE A 85 4.98 13.19 5.47
CA PHE A 85 4.73 11.80 5.87
C PHE A 85 4.75 10.83 4.69
N ILE A 86 4.14 11.18 3.55
CA ILE A 86 4.18 10.39 2.31
C ILE A 86 5.62 10.21 1.80
N LEU A 87 6.43 11.27 1.85
CA LEU A 87 7.83 11.20 1.46
C LEU A 87 8.60 10.24 2.37
N THR A 88 8.45 10.39 3.69
CA THR A 88 9.13 9.55 4.68
C THR A 88 8.72 8.08 4.56
N ILE A 89 7.41 7.79 4.46
CA ILE A 89 6.95 6.39 4.34
C ILE A 89 7.37 5.77 3.01
N GLY A 90 7.45 6.54 1.92
CA GLY A 90 7.98 6.09 0.63
C GLY A 90 9.46 5.70 0.73
N ILE A 91 10.28 6.52 1.40
CA ILE A 91 11.70 6.20 1.67
C ILE A 91 11.81 4.93 2.51
N CYS A 92 11.04 4.83 3.60
CA CYS A 92 11.02 3.64 4.44
C CYS A 92 10.63 2.39 3.64
N ALA A 93 9.58 2.47 2.82
CA ALA A 93 9.12 1.35 1.99
C ALA A 93 10.19 0.88 0.99
N SER A 94 10.88 1.82 0.32
CA SER A 94 11.98 1.48 -0.59
C SER A 94 13.17 0.83 0.12
N ILE A 95 13.47 1.23 1.36
CA ILE A 95 14.48 0.57 2.19
C ILE A 95 14.01 -0.83 2.60
N PHE A 96 12.77 -0.98 3.07
CA PHE A 96 12.19 -2.27 3.46
C PHE A 96 12.16 -3.27 2.30
N GLU A 97 11.87 -2.79 1.10
CA GLU A 97 11.90 -3.60 -0.12
C GLU A 97 13.31 -4.17 -0.36
N GLN A 98 14.36 -3.33 -0.31
CA GLN A 98 15.74 -3.80 -0.44
C GLN A 98 16.15 -4.78 0.67
N ILE A 99 15.63 -4.59 1.89
CA ILE A 99 15.84 -5.54 2.99
C ILE A 99 15.13 -6.87 2.67
N ALA A 100 13.88 -6.82 2.22
CA ALA A 100 13.11 -8.01 1.83
C ALA A 100 13.81 -8.78 0.70
N GLU A 101 14.46 -8.06 -0.22
CA GLU A 101 15.27 -8.65 -1.27
C GLU A 101 16.50 -9.38 -0.74
N ARG A 102 17.26 -8.74 0.16
CA ARG A 102 18.41 -9.38 0.81
C ARG A 102 18.02 -10.62 1.64
N LEU A 103 16.80 -10.64 2.16
CA LEU A 103 16.24 -11.78 2.90
C LEU A 103 15.65 -12.86 1.98
N GLY A 104 15.61 -12.65 0.66
CA GLY A 104 15.09 -13.63 -0.31
C GLY A 104 13.57 -13.69 -0.41
N PHE A 105 12.83 -12.79 0.25
CA PHE A 105 11.37 -12.69 0.12
C PHE A 105 10.95 -12.04 -1.21
N PHE A 106 11.88 -11.30 -1.82
CA PHE A 106 11.68 -10.50 -3.01
C PHE A 106 12.94 -10.60 -3.88
N THR A 107 12.83 -10.50 -5.20
CA THR A 107 14.00 -10.45 -6.08
C THR A 107 13.69 -9.61 -7.30
N HIS A 108 14.42 -8.53 -7.51
CA HIS A 108 14.30 -7.70 -8.70
C HIS A 108 15.11 -8.27 -9.87
N SER A 109 14.75 -7.87 -11.09
CA SER A 109 15.59 -8.06 -12.26
C SER A 109 16.84 -7.19 -12.16
N VAL A 110 17.90 -7.59 -12.88
CA VAL A 110 19.19 -6.89 -12.89
C VAL A 110 19.05 -5.44 -13.41
N ASP A 111 18.07 -5.19 -14.26
CA ASP A 111 17.81 -3.88 -14.87
C ASP A 111 16.95 -2.96 -13.97
N TRP A 112 16.52 -3.44 -12.80
CA TRP A 112 15.69 -2.65 -11.91
C TRP A 112 16.48 -1.55 -11.21
N ASN A 113 15.94 -0.33 -11.23
CA ASN A 113 16.45 0.78 -10.46
C ASN A 113 15.53 1.02 -9.24
N HIS A 114 16.04 0.84 -8.02
CA HIS A 114 15.29 1.05 -6.77
C HIS A 114 14.70 2.46 -6.61
N THR A 115 15.16 3.44 -7.39
CA THR A 115 14.53 4.76 -7.46
C THR A 115 13.08 4.67 -7.97
N TYR A 116 12.77 3.71 -8.84
CA TYR A 116 11.40 3.47 -9.31
C TYR A 116 10.49 3.02 -8.18
N SER A 117 10.98 2.16 -7.27
CA SER A 117 10.24 1.75 -6.08
C SER A 117 9.91 2.94 -5.19
N LEU A 118 10.88 3.82 -4.94
CA LEU A 118 10.68 5.04 -4.14
C LEU A 118 9.51 5.88 -4.68
N PHE A 119 9.55 6.21 -5.98
CA PHE A 119 8.48 6.97 -6.61
C PHE A 119 7.16 6.19 -6.65
N GLY A 120 7.19 4.88 -6.91
CA GLY A 120 6.03 4.01 -6.91
C GLY A 120 5.29 4.03 -5.56
N TYR A 121 6.01 3.86 -4.45
CA TYR A 121 5.41 3.94 -3.11
C TYR A 121 4.86 5.34 -2.80
N MET A 122 5.59 6.41 -3.16
CA MET A 122 5.09 7.77 -2.96
C MET A 122 3.79 8.03 -3.71
N ILE A 123 3.71 7.60 -4.98
CA ILE A 123 2.49 7.72 -5.80
C ILE A 123 1.35 6.91 -5.18
N PHE A 124 1.61 5.68 -4.76
CA PHE A 124 0.62 4.83 -4.11
C PHE A 124 0.02 5.51 -2.87
N PHE A 125 0.85 5.97 -1.94
CA PHE A 125 0.38 6.63 -0.73
C PHE A 125 -0.27 7.99 -1.01
N PHE A 126 0.20 8.72 -2.03
CA PHE A 126 -0.43 9.97 -2.46
C PHE A 126 -1.85 9.74 -2.97
N LEU A 127 -2.07 8.71 -3.81
CA LEU A 127 -3.39 8.35 -4.32
C LEU A 127 -4.35 8.09 -3.17
N PHE A 128 -4.01 7.22 -2.23
CA PHE A 128 -4.90 6.88 -1.11
C PHE A 128 -4.96 7.93 0.01
N GLY A 129 -3.96 8.81 0.11
CA GLY A 129 -3.96 9.94 1.04
C GLY A 129 -4.89 11.08 0.64
N LYS A 130 -5.28 11.16 -0.65
CA LYS A 130 -6.16 12.20 -1.19
C LYS A 130 -7.64 11.97 -0.87
N TYR A 131 -8.10 10.71 -0.78
CA TYR A 131 -9.53 10.38 -0.67
C TYR A 131 -10.15 10.53 0.73
N ILE A 132 -9.45 11.18 1.67
CA ILE A 132 -9.94 11.40 3.05
C ILE A 132 -10.26 12.87 3.34
N ILE A 133 -10.30 13.71 2.30
CA ILE A 133 -10.78 15.10 2.43
C ILE A 133 -11.86 15.35 1.37
N ALA A 134 -13.08 14.98 1.72
CA ALA A 134 -14.32 15.62 1.28
C ALA A 134 -15.34 15.47 2.42
#